data_AF-A0A2T0S4S5-F1
#
_entry.id   AF-A0A2T0S4S5-F1
#
_cell.length_a   1.000
_cell.length_b   1.000
_cell.length_c   1.000
_cell.angle_alpha   90.00
_cell.angle_beta   90.00
_cell.angle_gamma   90.00
#
_symmetry.space_group_name_H-M   'P 1'
#
loop_
_entity.id
_entity.type
_entity.pdbx_description
1 polymer ?
#
loop_
_entity_poly.entity_id
_entity_poly.type
_entity_poly.pdbx_seq_one_letter_code
_entity_poly.pdbx_strand_id
1 'polypeptide(L)'
;MTELLELRGVVEASPDEVAAVLLDARPGGRSPIAATGAAKPAKGDEFTVTKDGSTITVTIDRLARSIAQQGEWWYRGVTSVEPDERGSLVVHRVFNIAAGHRWAVRFVSRGPLNAAPTAFAKLLGGLGERLDCAAYPLG
;
A
#
# COMPACT_ATOMS: atom_id res chain seq x y z
N MET A 1 2.67 -1.61 -17.93
CA MET A 1 1.91 -1.50 -16.66
C MET A 1 0.60 -0.79 -16.97
N THR A 2 -0.51 -1.23 -16.39
CA THR A 2 -1.84 -0.62 -16.61
C THR A 2 -2.49 -0.40 -15.25
N GLU A 3 -2.94 0.82 -14.97
CA GLU A 3 -3.68 1.11 -13.74
C GLU A 3 -5.07 0.47 -13.80
N LEU A 4 -5.49 -0.11 -12.68
CA LEU A 4 -6.78 -0.78 -12.54
C LEU A 4 -7.71 -0.06 -11.55
N LEU A 5 -7.13 0.66 -10.60
CA LEU A 5 -7.85 1.35 -9.53
C LEU A 5 -6.95 2.42 -8.92
N GLU A 6 -7.54 3.55 -8.59
CA GLU A 6 -6.98 4.57 -7.71
C GLU A 6 -7.97 4.83 -6.57
N LEU A 7 -7.46 4.92 -5.35
CA LEU A 7 -8.19 5.32 -4.15
C LEU A 7 -7.43 6.44 -3.48
N ARG A 8 -8.16 7.41 -2.91
CA ARG A 8 -7.58 8.61 -2.30
C ARG A 8 -8.19 8.81 -0.93
N GLY A 9 -7.41 9.34 0.00
CA GLY A 9 -7.86 9.64 1.35
C GLY A 9 -7.00 10.73 1.98
N VAL A 10 -7.59 11.43 2.95
CA VAL A 10 -6.88 12.45 3.72
C VAL A 10 -6.48 11.86 5.06
N VAL A 11 -5.29 12.23 5.52
CA VAL A 11 -4.86 12.09 6.91
C VAL A 11 -4.43 13.47 7.40
N GLU A 12 -5.05 13.96 8.46
CA GLU A 12 -4.86 15.32 9.01
C GLU A 12 -3.57 15.44 9.86
N ALA A 13 -2.47 14.94 9.29
CA ALA A 13 -1.12 15.02 9.82
C ALA A 13 -0.15 15.37 8.68
N SER A 14 1.08 15.80 9.01
CA SER A 14 2.03 16.19 7.97
C SER A 14 2.44 14.99 7.09
N PRO A 15 2.80 15.21 5.82
CA PRO A 15 3.26 14.12 4.95
C PRO A 15 4.45 13.34 5.51
N ASP A 16 5.32 13.98 6.29
CA ASP A 16 6.47 13.32 6.92
C ASP A 16 6.07 12.42 8.08
N GLU A 17 5.12 12.83 8.92
CA GLU A 17 4.59 12.00 10.01
C GLU A 17 3.85 10.78 9.45
N VAL A 18 3.02 10.99 8.43
CA VAL A 18 2.28 9.91 7.77
C VAL A 18 3.23 8.95 7.06
N ALA A 19 4.24 9.46 6.35
CA ALA A 19 5.26 8.62 5.74
C ALA A 19 6.08 7.84 6.78
N ALA A 20 6.42 8.45 7.91
CA ALA A 20 7.17 7.78 8.97
C ALA A 20 6.42 6.56 9.57
N VAL A 21 5.08 6.59 9.59
CA VAL A 21 4.26 5.44 9.99
C VAL A 21 4.05 4.48 8.83
N LEU A 22 3.65 4.97 7.66
CA LEU A 22 3.35 4.15 6.49
C LEU A 22 4.54 3.29 6.06
N LEU A 23 5.74 3.89 6.02
CA LEU A 23 6.97 3.24 5.54
C LEU A 23 7.63 2.34 6.57
N ASP A 24 7.15 2.34 7.81
CA ASP A 24 7.55 1.37 8.83
C ASP A 24 6.78 0.05 8.67
N ALA A 25 6.89 -0.54 7.47
CA ALA A 25 6.08 -1.67 7.02
C ALA A 25 6.75 -3.04 7.10
N ARG A 26 7.96 -3.10 7.68
CA ARG A 26 8.61 -4.37 7.99
C ARG A 26 7.78 -5.14 9.02
N PRO A 27 7.91 -6.48 9.12
CA PRO A 27 7.21 -7.24 10.14
C PRO A 27 7.48 -6.70 11.55
N GLY A 28 6.42 -6.42 12.30
CA GLY A 28 6.48 -5.79 13.61
C GLY A 28 6.59 -4.25 13.61
N GLY A 29 6.67 -3.63 12.43
CA GLY A 29 6.68 -2.18 12.27
C GLY A 29 5.31 -1.54 12.52
N ARG A 30 5.30 -0.21 12.60
CA ARG A 30 4.11 0.58 12.91
C ARG A 30 3.11 0.69 11.77
N SER A 31 3.45 0.41 10.52
CA SER A 31 2.50 0.58 9.41
C SER A 31 1.23 -0.29 9.58
N PRO A 32 0.01 0.21 9.31
CA PRO A 32 -1.19 -0.63 9.29
C PRO A 32 -1.15 -1.73 8.22
N ILE A 33 -0.31 -1.55 7.20
CA ILE A 33 -0.05 -2.55 6.14
C ILE A 33 1.29 -3.26 6.33
N ALA A 34 1.85 -3.20 7.54
CA ALA A 34 3.07 -3.93 7.87
C ALA A 34 2.88 -5.41 7.54
N ALA A 35 3.86 -5.95 6.85
CA ALA A 35 3.77 -7.32 6.36
C ALA A 35 3.75 -8.29 7.55
N THR A 36 2.80 -9.23 7.55
CA THR A 36 2.73 -10.29 8.57
C THR A 36 3.53 -11.49 8.09
N GLY A 37 4.43 -12.02 8.92
CA GLY A 37 5.21 -13.23 8.62
C GLY A 37 6.73 -13.01 8.66
N ALA A 38 7.49 -14.02 8.23
CA ALA A 38 8.95 -13.93 8.18
C ALA A 38 9.38 -13.10 6.96
N ALA A 39 10.01 -11.95 7.19
CA ALA A 39 10.65 -11.20 6.12
C ALA A 39 12.03 -11.79 5.82
N LYS A 40 12.30 -12.02 4.53
CA LYS A 40 13.66 -12.23 4.04
C LYS A 40 14.15 -10.92 3.43
N PRO A 41 15.24 -10.32 3.95
CA PRO A 41 15.79 -9.12 3.35
C PRO A 41 16.27 -9.43 1.93
N ALA A 42 15.98 -8.54 0.99
CA ALA A 42 16.54 -8.61 -0.36
C ALA A 42 17.72 -7.63 -0.47
N LYS A 43 17.44 -6.32 -0.44
CA LYS A 43 18.45 -5.25 -0.46
C LYS A 43 17.86 -3.94 0.06
N GLY A 44 18.47 -3.34 1.08
CA GLY A 44 18.08 -2.02 1.58
C GLY A 44 16.61 -1.97 2.01
N ASP A 45 15.83 -1.14 1.33
CA ASP A 45 14.40 -0.91 1.56
C ASP A 45 13.49 -1.90 0.78
N GLU A 46 14.06 -2.97 0.21
CA GLU A 46 13.33 -4.08 -0.39
C GLU A 46 13.45 -5.37 0.44
N PHE A 47 12.31 -6.04 0.64
CA PHE A 47 12.23 -7.32 1.33
C PHE A 47 11.07 -8.17 0.79
N THR A 48 11.12 -9.48 1.03
CA THR A 48 10.04 -10.40 0.67
C THR A 48 9.36 -10.94 1.91
N VAL A 49 8.04 -11.08 1.87
CA VAL A 49 7.25 -11.71 2.94
C VAL A 49 6.39 -12.81 2.35
N THR A 50 6.30 -13.94 3.06
CA THR A 50 5.37 -15.01 2.74
C THR A 50 4.08 -14.81 3.53
N LYS A 51 2.97 -14.65 2.81
CA LYS A 51 1.62 -14.52 3.37
C LYS A 51 0.70 -15.51 2.68
N ASP A 52 0.06 -16.38 3.46
CA ASP A 52 -0.92 -17.37 2.99
C ASP A 52 -0.41 -18.23 1.82
N GLY A 53 0.88 -18.55 1.80
CA GLY A 53 1.55 -19.34 0.74
C GLY A 53 2.04 -18.52 -0.45
N SER A 54 1.68 -17.24 -0.56
CA SER A 54 2.16 -16.33 -1.59
C SER A 54 3.36 -15.51 -1.13
N THR A 55 4.34 -15.33 -2.02
CA THR A 55 5.47 -14.42 -1.79
C THR A 55 5.11 -13.03 -2.30
N ILE A 56 5.23 -12.03 -1.41
CA ILE A 56 5.02 -10.63 -1.72
C ILE A 56 6.36 -9.91 -1.58
N THR A 57 6.78 -9.22 -2.64
CA THR A 57 7.91 -8.27 -2.60
C THR A 57 7.39 -6.91 -2.14
N VAL A 58 8.00 -6.37 -1.10
CA VAL A 58 7.74 -5.04 -0.58
C VAL A 58 8.94 -4.15 -0.89
N THR A 59 8.69 -3.02 -1.54
CA THR A 59 9.71 -2.01 -1.83
C THR A 59 9.28 -0.69 -1.18
N ILE A 60 10.13 -0.13 -0.32
CA ILE A 60 9.94 1.19 0.28
C ILE A 60 10.77 2.21 -0.50
N ASP A 61 10.15 3.30 -0.92
CA ASP A 61 10.82 4.48 -1.46
C ASP A 61 10.58 5.67 -0.53
N ARG A 62 11.60 5.99 0.25
CA ARG A 62 11.53 7.06 1.25
C ARG A 62 11.51 8.45 0.63
N LEU A 63 12.19 8.62 -0.51
CA LEU A 63 12.23 9.91 -1.21
C LEU A 63 10.87 10.23 -1.83
N ALA A 64 10.23 9.21 -2.41
CA ALA A 64 8.88 9.34 -2.97
C ALA A 64 7.75 9.18 -1.93
N ARG A 65 8.08 9.02 -0.64
CA ARG A 65 7.14 8.70 0.46
C ARG A 65 6.14 7.61 0.07
N SER A 66 6.63 6.52 -0.53
CA SER A 66 5.79 5.47 -1.08
C SER A 66 6.25 4.07 -0.71
N ILE A 67 5.29 3.16 -0.69
CA ILE A 67 5.50 1.73 -0.51
C ILE A 67 4.77 0.97 -1.60
N ALA A 68 5.49 0.05 -2.23
CA ALA A 68 4.95 -0.86 -3.22
C ALA A 68 4.91 -2.28 -2.66
N GLN A 69 3.77 -2.95 -2.85
CA GLN A 69 3.59 -4.37 -2.59
C GLN A 69 3.30 -5.06 -3.92
N GLN A 70 4.19 -5.94 -4.34
CA GLN A 70 4.10 -6.70 -5.56
C GLN A 70 3.95 -8.17 -5.21
N GLY A 71 2.93 -8.82 -5.76
CA GLY A 71 2.65 -10.22 -5.51
C GLY A 71 2.00 -10.86 -6.72
N GLU A 72 2.00 -12.18 -6.74
CA GLU A 72 1.51 -12.95 -7.89
C GLU A 72 2.20 -12.51 -9.21
N TRP A 73 1.68 -12.96 -10.36
CA TRP A 73 2.26 -12.61 -11.67
C TRP A 73 1.78 -11.26 -12.20
N TRP A 74 0.78 -10.63 -11.56
CA TRP A 74 0.06 -9.49 -12.13
C TRP A 74 -0.07 -8.28 -11.21
N TYR A 75 0.00 -8.45 -9.88
CA TYR A 75 -0.42 -7.42 -8.94
C TYR A 75 0.74 -6.56 -8.48
N ARG A 76 0.54 -5.24 -8.55
CA ARG A 76 1.36 -4.24 -7.83
C ARG A 76 0.45 -3.18 -7.24
N GLY A 77 0.38 -3.12 -5.92
CA GLY A 77 -0.23 -2.01 -5.18
C GLY A 77 0.83 -1.00 -4.77
N VAL A 78 0.59 0.29 -4.97
CA VAL A 78 1.46 1.38 -4.52
C VAL A 78 0.65 2.32 -3.64
N THR A 79 1.12 2.56 -2.43
CA THR A 79 0.58 3.59 -1.55
C THR A 79 1.60 4.70 -1.40
N SER A 80 1.23 5.93 -1.76
CA SER A 80 2.07 7.13 -1.63
C SER A 80 1.43 8.17 -0.72
N VAL A 81 2.27 9.05 -0.16
CA VAL A 81 1.85 10.20 0.65
C VAL A 81 2.29 11.48 -0.04
N GLU A 82 1.33 12.33 -0.37
CA GLU A 82 1.52 13.62 -1.02
C GLU A 82 1.10 14.76 -0.08
N PRO A 83 1.68 15.97 -0.22
CA PRO A 83 1.18 17.15 0.48
C PRO A 83 -0.26 17.49 0.11
N ASP A 84 -1.07 17.86 1.11
CA ASP A 84 -2.44 18.36 0.93
C ASP A 84 -2.69 19.51 1.90
N GLU A 85 -3.58 20.45 1.55
CA GLU A 85 -3.92 21.58 2.43
C GLU A 85 -4.45 21.15 3.79
N ARG A 86 -5.04 19.95 3.88
CA ARG A 86 -5.58 19.37 5.11
C ARG A 86 -4.56 18.57 5.92
N GLY A 87 -3.32 18.44 5.43
CA GLY A 87 -2.26 17.64 6.03
C GLY A 87 -1.57 16.80 4.97
N SER A 88 -2.12 15.62 4.68
CA SER A 88 -1.58 14.74 3.65
C SER A 88 -2.66 14.02 2.86
N LEU A 89 -2.37 13.80 1.58
CA LEU A 89 -3.15 12.96 0.70
C LEU A 89 -2.46 11.59 0.58
N VAL A 90 -3.14 10.55 1.06
CA VAL A 90 -2.72 9.17 0.85
C VAL A 90 -3.39 8.67 -0.43
N VAL A 91 -2.59 8.23 -1.39
CA VAL A 91 -3.06 7.68 -2.67
C VAL A 91 -2.67 6.21 -2.75
N HIS A 92 -3.64 5.34 -3.02
CA HIS A 92 -3.40 3.93 -3.28
C HIS A 92 -3.78 3.58 -4.72
N ARG A 93 -2.81 3.10 -5.50
CA ARG A 93 -3.01 2.66 -6.88
C ARG A 93 -2.74 1.18 -7.02
N VAL A 94 -3.60 0.47 -7.74
CA VAL A 94 -3.41 -0.92 -8.12
C VAL A 94 -3.11 -1.01 -9.61
N PHE A 95 -2.06 -1.74 -9.95
CA PHE A 95 -1.60 -1.90 -11.32
C PHE A 95 -1.53 -3.37 -11.72
N ASN A 96 -1.85 -3.61 -12.99
CA ASN A 96 -1.52 -4.83 -13.72
C ASN A 96 -0.10 -4.74 -14.29
N ILE A 97 0.79 -5.56 -13.76
CA ILE A 97 2.19 -5.71 -14.19
C ILE A 97 2.46 -7.02 -14.95
N ALA A 98 1.42 -7.80 -15.27
CA ALA A 98 1.61 -9.09 -15.93
C ALA A 98 2.31 -8.96 -17.30
N ALA A 99 3.42 -9.67 -17.47
CA ALA A 99 4.15 -9.76 -18.73
C ALA A 99 3.44 -10.67 -19.75
N GLY A 100 2.71 -11.68 -19.26
CA GLY A 100 1.94 -12.65 -20.06
C GLY A 100 0.57 -12.93 -19.44
N HIS A 101 -0.34 -13.57 -20.19
CA HIS A 101 -1.70 -13.92 -19.73
C HIS A 101 -2.51 -12.74 -19.16
N ARG A 102 -2.28 -11.52 -19.68
CA ARG A 102 -2.94 -10.28 -19.21
C ARG A 102 -4.47 -10.36 -19.27
N TRP A 103 -5.00 -11.13 -20.22
CA TRP A 103 -6.44 -11.37 -20.34
C TRP A 103 -7.04 -12.07 -19.11
N ALA A 104 -6.27 -12.91 -18.40
CA ALA A 104 -6.74 -13.62 -17.22
C ALA A 104 -6.87 -12.67 -16.01
N VAL A 105 -6.12 -11.57 -16.00
CA VAL A 105 -6.14 -10.57 -14.92
C VAL A 105 -7.53 -10.01 -14.72
N ARG A 106 -8.30 -9.78 -15.79
CA ARG A 106 -9.69 -9.25 -15.70
C ARG A 106 -10.63 -10.12 -14.86
N PHE A 107 -10.30 -11.40 -14.69
CA PHE A 107 -11.08 -12.33 -13.88
C PHE A 107 -10.56 -12.36 -12.45
N VAL A 108 -9.24 -12.55 -12.29
CA VAL A 108 -8.63 -12.70 -10.96
C VAL A 108 -8.55 -11.38 -10.18
N SER A 109 -8.57 -10.22 -10.85
CA SER A 109 -8.52 -8.92 -10.18
C SER A 109 -9.86 -8.48 -9.59
N ARG A 110 -11.00 -9.05 -10.01
CA ARG A 110 -12.33 -8.59 -9.58
C ARG A 110 -12.50 -8.60 -8.06
N GLY A 111 -12.15 -9.72 -7.42
CA GLY A 111 -12.25 -9.86 -5.96
C GLY A 111 -11.36 -8.84 -5.24
N PRO A 112 -10.04 -8.83 -5.50
CA PRO A 112 -9.12 -7.86 -4.90
C PRO A 112 -9.53 -6.40 -5.11
N LEU A 113 -9.94 -6.01 -6.32
CA LEU A 113 -10.35 -4.64 -6.62
C LEU A 113 -11.64 -4.25 -5.89
N ASN A 114 -12.60 -5.17 -5.75
CA ASN A 114 -13.82 -4.92 -4.98
C ASN A 114 -13.56 -4.79 -3.47
N ALA A 115 -12.56 -5.50 -2.94
CA ALA A 115 -12.18 -5.44 -1.53
C ALA A 115 -11.27 -4.23 -1.19
N ALA A 116 -10.63 -3.64 -2.20
CA ALA A 116 -9.65 -2.58 -2.02
C ALA A 116 -10.18 -1.33 -1.29
N PRO A 117 -11.40 -0.81 -1.54
CA PRO A 117 -11.92 0.33 -0.78
C PRO A 117 -12.00 0.08 0.72
N THR A 118 -12.46 -1.10 1.14
CA THR A 118 -12.53 -1.47 2.57
C THR A 118 -11.15 -1.64 3.18
N ALA A 119 -10.21 -2.28 2.45
CA ALA A 119 -8.82 -2.41 2.92
C ALA A 119 -8.13 -1.04 3.04
N PHE A 120 -8.39 -0.13 2.10
CA PHE A 120 -7.88 1.23 2.10
C PHE A 120 -8.44 2.07 3.25
N ALA A 121 -9.75 2.00 3.50
CA ALA A 121 -10.36 2.65 4.66
C ALA A 121 -9.75 2.16 5.99
N LYS A 122 -9.46 0.85 6.11
CA LYS A 122 -8.75 0.29 7.27
C LYS A 122 -7.31 0.80 7.40
N LEU A 123 -6.59 0.94 6.28
CA LEU A 123 -5.27 1.56 6.28
C LEU A 123 -5.34 3.00 6.81
N LEU A 124 -6.27 3.81 6.29
CA LEU A 124 -6.45 5.20 6.75
C LEU A 124 -6.81 5.25 8.23
N GLY A 125 -7.79 4.46 8.68
CA GLY A 125 -8.16 4.38 10.10
C GLY A 125 -6.97 4.00 10.99
N GLY A 126 -6.18 3.02 10.58
CA GLY A 126 -4.97 2.63 11.31
C GLY A 126 -3.88 3.71 11.34
N LEU A 127 -3.79 4.57 10.32
CA LEU A 127 -2.90 5.74 10.32
C LEU A 127 -3.42 6.79 11.30
N GLY A 128 -4.72 7.11 11.24
CA GLY A 128 -5.37 8.07 12.14
C GLY A 128 -5.22 7.67 13.61
N GLU A 129 -5.44 6.39 13.94
CA GLU A 129 -5.25 5.85 15.30
C GLU A 129 -3.81 6.03 15.83
N ARG A 130 -2.80 5.84 14.97
CA ARG A 130 -1.38 5.91 15.37
C ARG A 130 -0.85 7.33 15.50
N LEU A 131 -1.50 8.26 14.79
CA LEU A 131 -1.14 9.67 14.75
C LEU A 131 -2.09 10.54 15.58
N ASP A 132 -3.10 9.93 16.21
CA ASP A 132 -4.14 10.61 16.97
C ASP A 132 -4.82 11.76 16.19
N CYS A 133 -5.19 11.47 14.93
CA CYS A 133 -5.77 12.46 14.02
C CYS A 133 -6.89 11.87 13.15
N ALA A 134 -7.65 12.75 12.49
CA ALA A 134 -8.68 12.33 11.55
C ALA A 134 -8.05 11.75 10.27
N ALA A 135 -8.61 10.62 9.82
CA ALA A 135 -8.22 9.98 8.57
C ALA A 135 -9.46 9.40 7.88
N TYR A 136 -9.68 9.72 6.61
CA TYR A 136 -10.90 9.37 5.91
C TYR A 136 -10.71 9.23 4.40
N PRO A 137 -11.42 8.30 3.74
CA PRO A 137 -11.39 8.16 2.29
C PRO A 137 -12.09 9.34 1.61
N LEU A 138 -11.62 9.68 0.41
CA LEU A 138 -12.29 10.57 -0.54
C LEU A 138 -13.08 9.71 -1.53
N GLY A 139 -14.30 10.14 -1.84
CA GLY A 139 -15.21 9.47 -2.78
C GLY A 139 -14.87 9.73 -4.24
#